data_AF-A0A6I5CBG8-F1
#
_entry.id   AF-A0A6I5CBG8-F1
#
_cell.length_a   1.000
_cell.length_b   1.000
_cell.length_c   1.000
_cell.angle_alpha   90.00
_cell.angle_beta   90.00
_cell.angle_gamma   90.00
#
_symmetry.space_group_name_H-M   'P 1'
#
loop_
_entity.id
_entity.type
_entity.pdbx_description
1 polymer ?
#
loop_
_entity_poly.entity_id
_entity_poly.type
_entity_poly.pdbx_seq_one_letter_code
_entity_poly.pdbx_strand_id
1 'polypeptide(L)'
;GPLRPALTALGVGDAQELEDFLGARLGIAAPGGHRFGDGLGALRVRLSCADLLGGTDEERAACLTCPDPLELPHPRSALISLRSVFDGLRDDAQRWEPPG
;
A
#
# COMPACT_ATOMS: atom_id res chain seq x y z
N GLY A 1 7.45 8.98 -11.88
CA GLY A 1 6.13 8.31 -11.94
C GLY A 1 5.06 9.28 -11.46
N PRO A 2 3.78 9.06 -11.81
CA PRO A 2 2.70 10.02 -11.57
C PRO A 2 2.52 10.38 -10.08
N LEU A 3 2.79 9.46 -9.16
CA LEU A 3 2.68 9.72 -7.72
C LEU A 3 3.89 10.43 -7.11
N ARG A 4 5.00 10.60 -7.86
CA ARG A 4 6.25 11.14 -7.29
C ARG A 4 6.10 12.58 -6.76
N PRO A 5 5.44 13.53 -7.44
CA PRO A 5 5.25 14.88 -6.91
C PRO A 5 4.46 14.89 -5.60
N ALA A 6 3.35 14.14 -5.50
CA ALA A 6 2.57 14.02 -4.28
C ALA A 6 3.37 13.40 -3.13
N LEU A 7 4.08 12.31 -3.39
CA LEU A 7 4.96 11.68 -2.40
C LEU A 7 6.00 12.67 -1.88
N THR A 8 6.63 13.43 -2.77
CA THR A 8 7.59 14.48 -2.38
C THR A 8 6.95 15.59 -1.53
N ALA A 9 5.74 16.05 -1.88
CA ALA A 9 5.00 17.02 -1.08
C ALA A 9 4.63 16.50 0.33
N LEU A 10 4.51 15.17 0.46
CA LEU A 10 4.27 14.47 1.73
C LEU A 10 5.58 14.11 2.47
N GLY A 11 6.74 14.58 1.99
CA GLY A 11 8.04 14.30 2.59
C GLY A 11 8.64 12.93 2.26
N VAL A 12 8.15 12.27 1.20
CA VAL A 12 8.66 10.97 0.72
C VAL A 12 9.51 11.18 -0.53
N GLY A 13 10.82 11.16 -0.34
CA GLY A 13 11.85 11.30 -1.37
C GLY A 13 12.51 9.98 -1.77
N ASP A 14 12.56 8.99 -0.87
CA ASP A 14 13.22 7.70 -1.11
C ASP A 14 12.41 6.45 -0.70
N ALA A 15 12.98 5.27 -0.98
CA ALA A 15 12.36 3.98 -0.74
C ALA A 15 12.22 3.60 0.75
N GLN A 16 13.02 4.19 1.65
CA GLN A 16 12.90 3.97 3.09
C GLN A 16 11.76 4.83 3.64
N GLU A 17 11.71 6.11 3.26
CA GLU A 17 10.59 7.00 3.61
C GLU A 17 9.27 6.48 3.07
N LEU A 18 9.28 5.87 1.88
CA LEU A 18 8.09 5.24 1.29
C LEU A 18 7.63 4.01 2.09
N GLU A 19 8.57 3.20 2.60
CA GLU A 19 8.28 2.06 3.46
C GLU A 19 7.60 2.51 4.75
N ASP A 20 8.16 3.51 5.43
CA ASP A 20 7.59 4.07 6.66
C ASP A 20 6.21 4.70 6.41
N PHE A 21 6.10 5.49 5.33
CA PHE A 21 4.87 6.18 4.95
C PHE A 21 3.71 5.21 4.67
N LEU A 22 3.96 4.18 3.86
CA LEU A 22 2.92 3.20 3.51
C LEU A 22 2.66 2.24 4.66
N GLY A 23 3.69 1.85 5.42
CA GLY A 23 3.54 0.99 6.59
C GLY A 23 2.62 1.63 7.64
N ALA A 24 2.83 2.90 7.95
CA ALA A 24 1.99 3.64 8.90
C ALA A 24 0.54 3.80 8.42
N ARG A 25 0.32 4.03 7.12
CA ARG A 25 -1.04 4.23 6.56
C ARG A 25 -1.81 2.94 6.35
N LEU A 26 -1.14 1.86 5.97
CA LEU A 26 -1.78 0.57 5.69
C LEU A 26 -1.91 -0.30 6.94
N GLY A 27 -1.14 -0.01 8.00
CA GLY A 27 -1.10 -0.83 9.22
C GLY A 27 -0.44 -2.19 9.02
N ILE A 28 0.20 -2.42 7.88
CA ILE A 28 0.90 -3.65 7.49
C ILE A 28 2.28 -3.28 6.95
N ALA A 29 3.21 -4.23 6.95
CA ALA A 29 4.54 -3.95 6.46
C ALA A 29 4.52 -3.63 4.94
N ALA A 30 5.22 -2.55 4.55
CA ALA A 30 5.44 -2.20 3.14
C ALA A 30 6.93 -2.14 2.80
N PRO A 31 7.70 -3.25 2.92
CA PRO A 31 9.15 -3.26 2.67
C PRO A 31 9.54 -2.58 1.37
N GLY A 32 10.41 -1.57 1.47
CA GLY A 32 10.94 -0.80 0.37
C GLY A 32 11.83 -1.65 -0.54
N GLY A 33 11.82 -1.31 -1.84
CA GLY A 33 12.58 -2.02 -2.87
C GLY A 33 14.08 -2.11 -2.56
N HIS A 34 14.61 -1.13 -1.82
CA HIS A 34 16.01 -1.10 -1.39
C HIS A 34 16.43 -2.33 -0.57
N ARG A 35 15.49 -2.96 0.16
CA ARG A 35 15.71 -4.21 0.91
C ARG A 35 15.88 -5.42 0.01
N PHE A 36 15.57 -5.27 -1.28
CA PHE A 36 15.62 -6.30 -2.31
C PHE A 36 16.61 -5.96 -3.44
N GLY A 37 17.43 -4.92 -3.27
CA GLY A 37 18.48 -4.54 -4.21
C GLY A 37 18.12 -3.42 -5.18
N ASP A 38 16.93 -2.80 -5.08
CA ASP A 38 16.67 -1.56 -5.81
C ASP A 38 17.51 -0.40 -5.24
N GLY A 39 17.76 0.65 -6.03
CA GLY A 39 18.35 1.88 -5.52
C GLY A 39 17.37 2.65 -4.62
N LEU A 40 17.86 3.41 -3.64
CA LEU A 40 17.01 4.21 -2.73
C LEU A 40 16.09 5.20 -3.47
N GLY A 41 16.54 5.75 -4.61
CA GLY A 41 15.72 6.62 -5.45
C GLY A 41 14.60 5.89 -6.21
N ALA A 42 14.55 4.56 -6.20
CA ALA A 42 13.45 3.80 -6.78
C ALA A 42 12.32 3.64 -5.75
N LEU A 43 11.32 4.51 -5.85
CA LEU A 43 10.10 4.48 -5.01
C LEU A 43 9.26 3.25 -5.32
N ARG A 44 9.63 2.11 -4.73
CA ARG A 44 8.97 0.80 -4.86
C ARG A 44 8.83 0.16 -3.49
N VAL A 45 7.75 -0.58 -3.28
CA VAL A 45 7.53 -1.41 -2.10
C VAL A 45 7.01 -2.77 -2.52
N ARG A 46 7.12 -3.76 -1.63
CA ARG A 46 6.46 -5.05 -1.75
C ARG A 46 5.35 -5.13 -0.73
N LEU A 47 4.13 -5.46 -1.18
CA LEU A 47 2.98 -5.69 -0.32
C LEU A 47 2.65 -7.18 -0.32
N SER A 48 2.41 -7.76 0.85
CA SER A 48 2.05 -9.17 0.97
C SER A 48 0.54 -9.34 0.82
N CYS A 49 0.09 -10.22 -0.06
CA CYS A 49 -1.32 -10.61 -0.10
C CYS A 49 -1.75 -11.36 1.18
N ALA A 50 -0.80 -11.94 1.93
CA ALA A 50 -1.11 -12.62 3.19
C ALA A 50 -1.70 -11.66 4.23
N ASP A 51 -1.31 -10.38 4.18
CA ASP A 51 -1.81 -9.33 5.07
C ASP A 51 -3.27 -8.96 4.79
N LEU A 52 -3.82 -9.41 3.65
CA LEU A 52 -5.23 -9.24 3.29
C LEU A 52 -6.12 -10.36 3.83
N LEU A 53 -5.54 -11.45 4.36
CA LEU A 53 -6.28 -12.66 4.72
C LEU A 53 -6.78 -12.67 6.18
N GLY A 54 -6.69 -11.54 6.89
CA GLY A 54 -7.05 -11.44 8.30
C GLY A 54 -5.86 -11.55 9.26
N GLY A 55 -6.10 -11.15 10.50
CA GLY A 55 -5.11 -11.06 11.57
C GLY A 55 -4.93 -12.35 12.38
N THR A 56 -5.83 -13.32 12.22
CA THR A 56 -5.75 -14.62 12.92
C THR A 56 -5.61 -15.79 11.95
N ASP A 57 -5.20 -16.95 12.48
CA ASP A 57 -5.09 -18.17 11.68
C ASP A 57 -6.47 -18.67 11.24
N GLU A 58 -7.51 -18.47 12.04
CA GLU A 58 -8.90 -18.81 11.70
C GLU A 58 -9.43 -17.94 10.55
N GLU A 59 -9.22 -16.62 10.61
CA GLU A 59 -9.60 -15.70 9.53
C GLU A 59 -8.88 -16.06 8.22
N ARG A 60 -7.59 -16.40 8.33
CA ARG A 60 -6.77 -16.82 7.19
C ARG A 60 -7.25 -18.15 6.60
N ALA A 61 -7.53 -19.14 7.43
CA ALA A 61 -8.04 -20.43 7.00
C ALA A 61 -9.42 -20.30 6.32
N ALA A 62 -10.28 -19.43 6.84
CA ALA A 62 -11.57 -19.12 6.21
C ALA A 62 -11.38 -18.50 4.82
N CYS A 63 -10.45 -17.54 4.66
CA CYS A 63 -10.15 -16.95 3.37
C CYS A 63 -9.60 -17.97 2.36
N LEU A 64 -8.69 -18.85 2.79
CA LEU A 64 -8.04 -19.84 1.92
C LEU A 64 -8.96 -20.97 1.45
N THR A 65 -10.06 -21.21 2.17
CA THR A 65 -11.03 -22.28 1.85
C THR A 65 -12.32 -21.74 1.23
N CYS A 66 -12.51 -20.43 1.23
CA CYS A 66 -13.69 -19.79 0.66
C CYS A 66 -13.63 -19.76 -0.88
N PRO A 67 -14.68 -20.20 -1.59
CA PRO A 67 -14.73 -20.10 -3.05
C PRO A 67 -14.84 -18.64 -3.55
N ASP A 68 -15.39 -17.74 -2.73
CA ASP A 68 -15.45 -16.31 -3.00
C ASP A 68 -14.99 -15.50 -1.77
N PRO A 69 -13.66 -15.32 -1.59
CA PRO A 69 -13.13 -14.66 -0.40
C PRO A 69 -13.55 -13.19 -0.29
N LEU A 70 -14.03 -12.53 -1.35
CA LEU A 70 -14.45 -11.12 -1.28
C LEU A 70 -15.79 -10.92 -0.57
N GLU A 71 -16.57 -11.99 -0.37
CA GLU A 71 -17.76 -11.99 0.49
C GLU A 71 -17.39 -12.03 1.98
N LEU A 72 -16.14 -12.37 2.33
CA LEU A 72 -15.67 -12.33 3.72
C LEU A 72 -15.30 -10.90 4.14
N PRO A 73 -15.58 -10.52 5.40
CA PRO A 73 -15.38 -9.14 5.87
C PRO A 73 -13.91 -8.71 5.89
N HIS A 74 -12.98 -9.59 6.28
CA HIS A 74 -11.56 -9.25 6.45
C HIS A 74 -10.85 -8.86 5.14
N PRO A 75 -10.83 -9.71 4.09
CA PRO A 75 -10.20 -9.35 2.82
C PRO A 75 -10.89 -8.18 2.13
N ARG A 76 -12.21 -8.07 2.23
CA ARG A 76 -12.94 -6.92 1.71
C ARG A 76 -12.53 -5.62 2.39
N SER A 77 -12.46 -5.61 3.72
CA SER A 77 -12.03 -4.43 4.50
C SER A 77 -10.58 -4.05 4.20
N ALA A 78 -9.67 -5.03 4.13
CA ALA A 78 -8.27 -4.80 3.80
C ALA A 78 -8.10 -4.18 2.40
N LEU A 79 -8.85 -4.66 1.40
CA LEU A 79 -8.84 -4.11 0.05
C LEU A 79 -9.45 -2.70 -0.03
N ILE A 80 -10.50 -2.41 0.76
CA ILE A 80 -11.06 -1.06 0.87
C ILE A 80 -10.04 -0.09 1.45
N SER A 81 -9.33 -0.49 2.52
CA SER A 81 -8.27 0.32 3.13
C SER A 81 -7.12 0.58 2.16
N LEU A 82 -6.66 -0.46 1.45
CA LEU A 82 -5.65 -0.35 0.41
C LEU A 82 -6.07 0.65 -0.69
N ARG A 83 -7.29 0.49 -1.20
CA ARG A 83 -7.87 1.39 -2.21
C ARG A 83 -7.90 2.83 -1.71
N SER A 84 -8.42 3.06 -0.50
CA SER A 84 -8.55 4.39 0.10
C SER A 84 -7.21 5.12 0.18
N VAL A 85 -6.14 4.43 0.62
CA VAL A 85 -4.79 5.02 0.69
C VAL A 85 -4.26 5.43 -0.69
N PHE A 86 -4.41 4.56 -1.70
CA PHE A 86 -3.93 4.86 -3.05
C PHE A 86 -4.79 5.86 -3.82
N ASP A 87 -6.10 5.89 -3.57
CA ASP A 87 -7.00 6.92 -4.10
C ASP A 87 -6.61 8.30 -3.50
N GLY A 88 -6.38 8.38 -2.19
CA GLY A 88 -5.89 9.62 -1.56
C GLY A 88 -4.56 10.13 -2.15
N LEU A 89 -3.59 9.23 -2.40
CA LEU A 89 -2.33 9.58 -3.06
C LEU A 89 -2.51 10.08 -4.50
N ARG A 90 -3.51 9.53 -5.21
CA ARG A 90 -3.84 9.96 -6.58
C ARG A 90 -4.48 11.35 -6.57
N ASP A 91 -5.40 11.59 -5.64
CA ASP A 91 -6.04 12.88 -5.45
C ASP A 91 -5.01 13.95 -5.06
N ASP A 92 -4.05 13.59 -4.18
CA ASP A 92 -2.88 14.42 -3.90
C ASP A 92 -2.11 14.71 -5.18
N ALA A 93 -1.78 13.69 -5.98
CA ALA A 93 -1.00 13.89 -7.21
C ALA A 93 -1.70 14.86 -8.17
N GLN A 94 -3.01 14.73 -8.36
CA GLN A 94 -3.82 15.62 -9.19
C GLN A 94 -3.87 17.06 -8.67
N ARG A 95 -3.86 17.27 -7.34
CA ARG A 95 -3.80 18.61 -6.74
C ARG A 95 -2.48 19.33 -7.02
N TRP A 96 -1.40 18.58 -7.18
CA TRP A 96 -0.05 19.12 -7.38
C TRP A 96 0.40 19.11 -8.85
N GLU A 97 -0.47 18.73 -9.79
CA GLU A 97 -0.23 18.95 -11.22
C GLU A 97 -0.44 20.44 -11.54
N PRO A 98 0.59 21.15 -12.08
CA PRO A 98 0.39 22.52 -12.55
C PRO A 98 -0.64 22.52 -13.69
N PRO A 99 -1.46 23.58 -13.84
CA PRO A 99 -2.35 23.68 -15.00
C PRO A 99 -1.49 23.64 -16.28
N GLY A 100 -1.79 22.67 -17.13
CA GLY A 100 -1.11 22.45 -18.41
C GLY A 100 -1.36 23.53 -19.44
#